data_AF-A0A431ELX3-F1
#
_entry.id   AF-A0A431ELX3-F1
#
_cell.length_a   1.000
_cell.length_b   1.000
_cell.length_c   1.000
_cell.angle_alpha   90.00
_cell.angle_beta   90.00
_cell.angle_gamma   90.00
#
_symmetry.space_group_name_H-M   'P 1'
#
loop_
_entity.id
_entity.type
_entity.pdbx_description
1 polymer ?
#
loop_
_entity_poly.entity_id
_entity_poly.type
_entity_poly.pdbx_seq_one_letter_code
_entity_poly.pdbx_strand_id
1 'polypeptide(L)'
;MANNVDYDARLEAFGNIYPKILEMSLSEKSPFGEFKKLLSDFGNDNIIRNDTQFQSLAQALVSVGQTTVAQSQNTALQMILGGDENEVNEANINLTNAKIETENANTELIKRQTKQIDDELDLKEQNLEIEKSLNEEKEKLLQAQVLTENAKPKLIARQTSQIDDNLRIEAAKVTQSVQFGYCTGGLDIPEEIMKLVKEKIENIEKSS
;
A
#
# COMPACT_ATOMS: atom_id res chain seq x y z
N MET A 1 38.41 -2.68 3.81
CA MET A 1 38.25 -4.14 3.73
C MET A 1 39.46 -4.67 2.99
N ALA A 2 40.20 -5.60 3.59
CA ALA A 2 41.41 -6.13 2.98
C ALA A 2 41.01 -6.89 1.71
N ASN A 3 41.54 -6.48 0.55
CA ASN A 3 41.58 -7.31 -0.65
C ASN A 3 42.40 -8.55 -0.29
N ASN A 4 41.73 -9.59 0.22
CA ASN A 4 42.36 -10.89 0.35
C ASN A 4 42.41 -11.46 -1.06
N VAL A 5 43.42 -11.03 -1.82
CA VAL A 5 43.77 -11.64 -3.09
C VAL A 5 44.04 -13.10 -2.78
N ASP A 6 43.17 -13.99 -3.22
CA ASP A 6 43.37 -15.42 -3.07
C ASP A 6 44.50 -15.84 -4.01
N TYR A 7 45.71 -15.74 -3.49
CA TYR A 7 46.93 -16.08 -4.22
C TYR A 7 46.94 -17.55 -4.63
N ASP A 8 46.35 -18.44 -3.83
CA ASP A 8 46.31 -19.87 -4.11
C ASP A 8 45.34 -20.14 -5.27
N ALA A 9 44.16 -19.52 -5.28
CA ALA A 9 43.23 -19.61 -6.40
C ALA A 9 43.81 -19.03 -7.70
N ARG A 10 44.52 -17.89 -7.63
CA ARG A 10 45.19 -17.31 -8.82
C ARG A 10 46.33 -18.17 -9.32
N LEU A 11 47.09 -18.81 -8.42
CA LEU A 11 48.15 -19.74 -8.77
C LEU A 11 47.58 -21.00 -9.44
N GLU A 12 46.47 -21.51 -8.95
CA GLU A 12 45.76 -22.64 -9.56
C GLU A 12 45.20 -22.28 -10.95
N ALA A 13 44.55 -21.12 -11.08
CA ALA A 13 44.06 -20.61 -12.35
C ALA A 13 45.21 -20.43 -13.36
N PHE A 14 46.34 -19.87 -12.92
CA PHE A 14 47.53 -19.74 -13.74
C PHE A 14 48.08 -21.11 -14.15
N GLY A 15 48.19 -22.05 -13.21
CA GLY A 15 48.62 -23.42 -13.48
C GLY A 15 47.74 -24.15 -14.50
N ASN A 16 46.46 -23.76 -14.62
CA ASN A 16 45.52 -24.33 -15.58
C ASN A 16 45.51 -23.62 -16.95
N ILE A 17 45.66 -22.29 -16.97
CA ILE A 17 45.55 -21.46 -18.17
C ILE A 17 46.89 -21.41 -18.92
N TYR A 18 48.00 -21.22 -18.20
CA TYR A 18 49.32 -21.04 -18.80
C TYR A 18 49.74 -22.21 -19.70
N PRO A 19 49.60 -23.50 -19.29
CA PRO A 19 49.99 -24.62 -20.15
C PRO A 19 49.20 -24.66 -21.46
N LYS A 20 47.91 -24.32 -21.43
CA LYS A 20 47.05 -24.28 -22.63
C LYS A 20 47.50 -23.19 -23.61
N ILE A 21 47.79 -21.99 -23.09
CA ILE A 21 48.31 -20.89 -23.90
C ILE A 21 49.67 -21.26 -24.48
N LEU A 22 50.56 -21.83 -23.67
CA LEU A 22 51.88 -22.25 -24.12
C LEU A 22 51.79 -23.32 -25.22
N GLU A 23 50.92 -24.32 -25.07
CA GLU A 23 50.68 -25.34 -26.09
C GLU A 23 50.17 -24.73 -27.41
N MET A 24 49.23 -23.78 -27.33
CA MET A 24 48.78 -23.04 -28.50
C MET A 24 49.92 -22.24 -29.15
N SER A 25 50.74 -21.58 -28.34
CA SER A 25 51.88 -20.77 -28.80
C SER A 25 53.04 -21.61 -29.37
N LEU A 26 53.13 -22.89 -29.03
CA LEU A 26 54.13 -23.84 -29.54
C LEU A 26 53.60 -24.77 -30.64
N SER A 27 52.30 -24.70 -30.94
CA SER A 27 51.64 -25.56 -31.93
C SER A 27 52.26 -25.44 -33.32
N GLU A 28 52.11 -26.45 -34.18
CA GLU A 28 52.73 -26.46 -35.53
C GLU A 28 52.27 -25.29 -36.42
N LYS A 29 51.05 -24.78 -36.20
CA LYS A 29 50.48 -23.63 -36.93
C LYS A 29 50.81 -22.29 -36.27
N SER A 30 51.53 -22.28 -35.16
CA SER A 30 51.98 -21.06 -34.51
C SER A 30 53.20 -20.48 -35.22
N PRO A 31 53.51 -19.18 -35.03
CA PRO A 31 54.75 -18.59 -35.53
C PRO A 31 56.01 -19.33 -35.07
N PHE A 32 55.99 -19.92 -33.87
CA PHE A 32 57.08 -20.76 -33.36
C PHE A 32 57.17 -22.10 -34.11
N GLY A 33 56.03 -22.75 -34.35
CA GLY A 33 55.94 -24.01 -35.10
C GLY A 33 56.39 -23.85 -36.55
N GLU A 34 55.96 -22.78 -37.21
CA GLU A 34 56.41 -22.43 -38.56
C GLU A 34 57.90 -22.13 -38.61
N PHE A 35 58.43 -21.40 -37.64
CA PHE A 35 59.87 -21.11 -37.54
C PHE A 35 60.68 -22.41 -37.32
N LYS A 36 60.22 -23.30 -36.45
CA LYS A 36 60.84 -24.62 -36.23
C LYS A 36 60.82 -25.49 -37.49
N LYS A 37 59.72 -25.47 -38.25
CA LYS A 37 59.60 -26.20 -39.52
C LYS A 37 60.56 -25.65 -40.56
N LEU A 38 60.60 -24.33 -40.72
CA LEU A 38 61.52 -23.63 -41.62
C LEU A 38 62.99 -23.98 -41.31
N LEU A 39 63.36 -24.04 -40.03
CA LEU A 39 64.69 -24.49 -39.59
C LEU A 39 64.99 -25.94 -39.96
N SER A 40 64.01 -26.83 -39.85
CA SER A 40 64.16 -28.25 -40.20
C SER A 40 64.33 -28.43 -41.70
N ASP A 41 63.58 -27.66 -42.50
CA ASP A 41 63.68 -27.65 -43.96
C ASP A 41 65.05 -27.11 -44.42
N PHE A 42 65.56 -26.04 -43.78
CA PHE A 42 66.91 -25.51 -44.05
C PHE A 42 68.04 -26.49 -43.71
N GLY A 43 67.87 -27.32 -42.69
CA GLY A 43 68.83 -28.37 -42.32
C GLY A 43 68.86 -29.55 -43.30
N ASN A 44 67.69 -29.93 -43.84
CA ASN A 44 67.57 -31.07 -44.76
C ASN A 44 68.03 -30.77 -46.20
N ASP A 45 67.88 -29.52 -46.66
CA ASP A 45 68.24 -29.11 -48.03
C ASP A 45 69.73 -28.74 -48.22
N ASN A 46 70.62 -29.02 -47.24
CA ASN A 46 72.06 -28.67 -47.28
C ASN A 46 72.35 -27.17 -47.52
N ILE A 47 71.42 -26.27 -47.13
CA ILE A 47 71.58 -24.81 -47.30
C ILE A 47 72.44 -24.20 -46.18
N ILE A 48 72.48 -24.81 -44.99
CA ILE A 48 73.39 -24.43 -43.91
C ILE A 48 74.79 -24.95 -44.26
N ARG A 49 75.67 -24.05 -44.70
CA ARG A 49 77.00 -24.42 -45.25
C ARG A 49 78.13 -24.37 -44.23
N ASN A 50 77.89 -23.87 -43.01
CA ASN A 50 78.90 -23.72 -41.96
C ASN A 50 78.25 -23.68 -40.55
N ASP A 51 78.93 -24.25 -39.54
CA ASP A 51 78.54 -24.31 -38.12
C ASP A 51 78.12 -22.96 -37.53
N THR A 52 78.72 -21.84 -37.98
CA THR A 52 78.35 -20.50 -37.52
C THR A 52 76.92 -20.11 -37.88
N GLN A 53 76.43 -20.52 -39.06
CA GLN A 53 75.05 -20.26 -39.48
C GLN A 53 74.07 -21.10 -38.66
N PHE A 54 74.42 -22.36 -38.40
CA PHE A 54 73.64 -23.24 -37.52
C PHE A 54 73.54 -22.68 -36.09
N GLN A 55 74.67 -22.22 -35.51
CA GLN A 55 74.68 -21.63 -34.17
C GLN A 55 73.81 -20.36 -34.08
N SER A 56 73.86 -19.49 -35.09
CA SER A 56 73.02 -18.28 -35.14
C SER A 56 71.52 -18.62 -35.22
N LEU A 57 71.15 -19.60 -36.05
CA LEU A 57 69.78 -20.10 -36.17
C LEU A 57 69.29 -20.79 -34.88
N ALA A 58 70.15 -21.56 -34.22
CA ALA A 58 69.84 -22.17 -32.93
C ALA A 58 69.64 -21.10 -31.83
N GLN A 59 70.46 -20.05 -31.79
CA GLN A 59 70.28 -18.92 -30.87
C GLN A 59 68.98 -18.16 -31.15
N ALA A 60 68.62 -17.97 -32.42
CA ALA A 60 67.34 -17.37 -32.79
C ALA A 60 66.16 -18.22 -32.31
N LEU A 61 66.21 -19.55 -32.45
CA LEU A 61 65.17 -20.46 -31.95
C LEU A 61 65.03 -20.40 -30.43
N VAL A 62 66.16 -20.39 -29.70
CA VAL A 62 66.15 -20.24 -28.24
C VAL A 62 65.55 -18.90 -27.84
N SER A 63 65.91 -17.81 -28.53
CA SER A 63 65.36 -16.47 -28.26
C SER A 63 63.85 -16.38 -28.51
N VAL A 64 63.36 -16.94 -29.63
CA VAL A 64 61.92 -17.00 -29.92
C VAL A 64 61.22 -17.90 -28.91
N GLY A 65 61.81 -19.02 -28.50
CA GLY A 65 61.27 -19.89 -27.45
C GLY A 65 61.12 -19.19 -26.10
N GLN A 66 62.16 -18.47 -25.66
CA GLN A 66 62.12 -17.66 -24.42
C GLN A 66 61.07 -16.55 -24.51
N THR A 67 60.98 -15.88 -25.66
CA THR A 67 59.97 -14.83 -25.91
C THR A 67 58.56 -15.40 -25.89
N THR A 68 58.36 -16.58 -26.49
CA THR A 68 57.07 -17.28 -26.52
C THR A 68 56.62 -17.64 -25.11
N VAL A 69 57.52 -18.22 -24.30
CA VAL A 69 57.26 -18.53 -22.89
C VAL A 69 56.85 -17.28 -22.11
N ALA A 70 57.63 -16.19 -22.22
CA ALA A 70 57.34 -14.95 -21.52
C ALA A 70 55.99 -14.33 -21.94
N GLN A 71 55.68 -14.35 -23.23
CA GLN A 71 54.40 -13.87 -23.75
C GLN A 71 53.24 -14.73 -23.26
N SER A 72 53.35 -16.06 -23.30
CA SER A 72 52.31 -16.97 -22.81
C SER A 72 52.04 -16.78 -21.31
N GLN A 73 53.08 -16.54 -20.50
CA GLN A 73 52.91 -16.20 -19.08
C GLN A 73 52.17 -14.87 -18.89
N ASN A 74 52.55 -13.83 -19.64
CA ASN A 74 51.91 -12.52 -19.55
C ASN A 74 50.43 -12.57 -19.98
N THR A 75 50.12 -13.28 -21.08
CA THR A 75 48.73 -13.47 -21.53
C THR A 75 47.89 -14.22 -20.50
N ALA A 76 48.44 -15.29 -19.88
CA ALA A 76 47.73 -16.02 -18.83
C ALA A 76 47.38 -15.12 -17.64
N LEU A 77 48.32 -14.28 -17.19
CA LEU A 77 48.08 -13.32 -16.11
C LEU A 77 47.02 -12.28 -16.48
N GLN A 78 47.07 -11.74 -17.70
CA GLN A 78 46.07 -10.78 -18.18
C GLN A 78 44.67 -11.38 -18.26
N MET A 79 44.54 -12.64 -18.68
CA MET A 79 43.24 -13.32 -18.72
C MET A 79 42.65 -13.50 -17.31
N ILE A 80 43.47 -13.83 -16.32
CA ILE A 80 43.03 -13.94 -14.92
C ILE A 80 42.58 -12.58 -14.39
N LEU A 81 43.39 -11.54 -14.59
CA LEU A 81 43.07 -10.18 -14.14
C LEU A 81 41.80 -9.63 -14.82
N GLY A 82 41.66 -9.85 -16.13
CA GLY A 82 40.45 -9.47 -16.86
C GLY A 82 39.21 -10.26 -16.43
N GLY A 83 39.39 -11.51 -16.00
CA GLY A 83 38.32 -12.31 -15.37
C GLY A 83 37.82 -11.66 -14.08
N ASP A 84 38.73 -11.32 -13.17
CA ASP A 84 38.40 -10.65 -11.90
C ASP A 84 37.67 -9.31 -12.13
N GLU A 85 38.13 -8.50 -13.10
CA GLU A 85 37.47 -7.24 -13.46
C GLU A 85 36.04 -7.46 -13.98
N ASN A 86 35.83 -8.51 -14.78
CA ASN A 86 34.50 -8.86 -15.28
C ASN A 86 33.55 -9.30 -14.16
N GLU A 87 34.01 -10.11 -13.20
CA GLU A 87 33.21 -10.53 -12.05
C GLU A 87 32.81 -9.32 -11.19
N VAL A 88 33.75 -8.42 -10.92
CA VAL A 88 33.47 -7.18 -10.19
C VAL A 88 32.47 -6.29 -10.94
N ASN A 89 32.62 -6.17 -12.27
CA ASN A 89 31.69 -5.42 -13.10
C ASN A 89 30.28 -6.04 -13.07
N GLU A 90 30.16 -7.35 -13.16
CA GLU A 90 28.88 -8.06 -13.06
C GLU A 90 28.23 -7.85 -11.70
N ALA A 91 29.01 -7.97 -10.61
CA ALA A 91 28.52 -7.71 -9.25
C ALA A 91 28.03 -6.26 -9.10
N ASN A 92 28.73 -5.29 -9.68
CA ASN A 92 28.33 -3.87 -9.67
C ASN A 92 27.04 -3.63 -10.49
N ILE A 93 26.88 -4.29 -11.63
CA ILE A 93 25.66 -4.23 -12.44
C ILE A 93 24.49 -4.80 -11.65
N ASN A 94 24.64 -5.99 -11.04
CA ASN A 94 23.61 -6.62 -10.23
C ASN A 94 23.21 -5.76 -9.02
N LEU A 95 24.19 -5.17 -8.33
CA LEU A 95 23.94 -4.25 -7.24
C LEU A 95 23.18 -2.99 -7.70
N THR A 96 23.52 -2.46 -8.88
CA THR A 96 22.85 -1.29 -9.45
C THR A 96 21.41 -1.62 -9.84
N ASN A 97 21.16 -2.78 -10.46
CA ASN A 97 19.82 -3.24 -10.79
C ASN A 97 18.96 -3.43 -9.54
N ALA A 98 19.50 -4.06 -8.50
CA ALA A 98 18.80 -4.22 -7.23
C ALA A 98 18.44 -2.85 -6.61
N LYS A 99 19.34 -1.86 -6.69
CA LYS A 99 19.03 -0.50 -6.23
C LYS A 99 17.89 0.13 -7.04
N ILE A 100 17.91 0.01 -8.37
CA ILE A 100 16.85 0.51 -9.24
C ILE A 100 15.50 -0.14 -8.89
N GLU A 101 15.47 -1.45 -8.67
CA GLU A 101 14.25 -2.16 -8.24
C GLU A 101 13.73 -1.64 -6.90
N THR A 102 14.61 -1.43 -5.92
CA THR A 102 14.20 -0.85 -4.63
C THR A 102 13.68 0.58 -4.75
N GLU A 103 14.27 1.40 -5.63
CA GLU A 103 13.82 2.77 -5.88
C GLU A 103 12.46 2.81 -6.59
N ASN A 104 12.23 1.90 -7.55
CA ASN A 104 10.94 1.74 -8.21
C ASN A 104 9.86 1.31 -7.21
N ALA A 105 10.15 0.33 -6.35
CA ALA A 105 9.23 -0.11 -5.30
C ALA A 105 8.90 1.02 -4.32
N ASN A 106 9.89 1.81 -3.91
CA ASN A 106 9.67 2.99 -3.07
C ASN A 106 8.80 4.05 -3.77
N THR A 107 9.02 4.28 -5.07
CA THR A 107 8.21 5.21 -5.86
C THR A 107 6.75 4.76 -5.95
N GLU A 108 6.50 3.45 -6.13
CA GLU A 108 5.15 2.90 -6.10
C GLU A 108 4.48 3.04 -4.73
N LEU A 109 5.22 2.79 -3.65
CA LEU A 109 4.72 2.98 -2.28
C LEU A 109 4.30 4.43 -2.05
N ILE A 110 5.14 5.40 -2.44
CA ILE A 110 4.81 6.83 -2.33
C ILE A 110 3.55 7.16 -3.13
N LYS A 111 3.42 6.69 -4.37
CA LYS A 111 2.21 6.89 -5.19
C LYS A 111 0.95 6.34 -4.51
N ARG A 112 1.02 5.15 -3.91
CA ARG A 112 -0.10 4.55 -3.17
C ARG A 112 -0.44 5.36 -1.92
N GLN A 113 0.55 5.82 -1.18
CA GLN A 113 0.35 6.66 0.01
C GLN A 113 -0.29 8.01 -0.35
N THR A 114 0.18 8.68 -1.40
CA THR A 114 -0.45 9.92 -1.88
C THR A 114 -1.90 9.69 -2.25
N LYS A 115 -2.21 8.63 -2.99
CA LYS A 115 -3.59 8.30 -3.34
C LYS A 115 -4.47 8.04 -2.11
N GLN A 116 -3.95 7.32 -1.11
CA GLN A 116 -4.69 7.10 0.14
C GLN A 116 -4.98 8.40 0.90
N ILE A 117 -4.05 9.36 0.89
CA ILE A 117 -4.23 10.68 1.49
C ILE A 117 -5.31 11.45 0.73
N ASP A 118 -5.27 11.45 -0.60
CA ASP A 118 -6.29 12.11 -1.43
C ASP A 118 -7.69 11.50 -1.17
N ASP A 119 -7.80 10.17 -1.18
CA ASP A 119 -9.06 9.46 -0.87
C ASP A 119 -9.57 9.80 0.55
N GLU A 120 -8.68 9.93 1.55
CA GLU A 120 -9.04 10.30 2.93
C GLU A 120 -9.50 11.76 3.04
N LEU A 121 -8.89 12.66 2.28
CA LEU A 121 -9.32 14.06 2.20
C LEU A 121 -10.71 14.17 1.60
N ASP A 122 -10.98 13.48 0.48
CA ASP A 122 -12.29 13.45 -0.16
C ASP A 122 -13.38 12.94 0.79
N LEU A 123 -13.09 11.87 1.54
CA LEU A 123 -14.02 11.33 2.55
C LEU A 123 -14.26 12.33 3.70
N LYS A 124 -13.23 13.05 4.15
CA LYS A 124 -13.39 14.09 5.19
C LYS A 124 -14.24 15.25 4.69
N GLU A 125 -14.06 15.69 3.45
CA GLU A 125 -14.86 16.74 2.84
C GLU A 125 -16.34 16.33 2.74
N GLN A 126 -16.62 15.12 2.25
CA GLN A 126 -17.97 14.57 2.20
C GLN A 126 -18.62 14.48 3.59
N ASN A 127 -17.89 13.98 4.58
CA ASN A 127 -18.40 13.90 5.96
C ASN A 127 -18.73 15.28 6.53
N LEU A 128 -17.90 16.29 6.24
CA LEU A 128 -18.15 17.67 6.68
C LEU A 128 -19.42 18.24 6.03
N GLU A 129 -19.67 17.95 4.76
CA GLU A 129 -20.88 18.37 4.06
C GLU A 129 -22.14 17.71 4.65
N ILE A 130 -22.07 16.40 4.93
CA ILE A 130 -23.13 15.66 5.61
C ILE A 130 -23.41 16.24 7.00
N GLU A 131 -22.36 16.53 7.79
CA GLU A 131 -22.52 17.12 9.13
C GLU A 131 -23.18 18.51 9.09
N LYS A 132 -22.79 19.35 8.13
CA LYS A 132 -23.43 20.66 7.93
C LYS A 132 -24.91 20.51 7.61
N SER A 133 -25.25 19.67 6.63
CA SER A 133 -26.64 19.40 6.25
C SER A 133 -27.47 18.86 7.43
N LEU A 134 -26.91 17.90 8.17
CA LEU A 134 -27.59 17.32 9.35
C LEU A 134 -27.81 18.37 10.45
N ASN A 135 -26.86 19.27 10.68
CA ASN A 135 -27.00 20.34 11.66
C ASN A 135 -28.08 21.35 11.24
N GLU A 136 -28.15 21.71 9.95
CA GLU A 136 -29.23 22.56 9.43
C GLU A 136 -30.61 21.90 9.60
N GLU A 137 -30.72 20.60 9.33
CA GLU A 137 -31.98 19.87 9.55
C GLU A 137 -32.36 19.77 11.03
N LYS A 138 -31.39 19.51 11.91
CA LYS A 138 -31.61 19.51 13.36
C LYS A 138 -32.10 20.86 13.86
N GLU A 139 -31.54 21.96 13.35
CA GLU A 139 -31.98 23.30 13.70
C GLU A 139 -33.44 23.53 13.27
N LYS A 140 -33.82 23.17 12.04
CA LYS A 140 -35.20 23.25 11.56
C LYS A 140 -36.16 22.41 12.40
N LEU A 141 -35.76 21.19 12.76
CA LEU A 141 -36.55 20.31 13.62
C LEU A 141 -36.75 20.92 15.01
N LEU A 142 -35.69 21.48 15.59
CA LEU A 142 -35.76 22.15 16.89
C LEU A 142 -36.70 23.35 16.84
N GLN A 143 -36.61 24.18 15.81
CA GLN A 143 -37.52 25.31 15.62
C GLN A 143 -38.97 24.85 15.50
N ALA A 144 -39.25 23.79 14.72
CA ALA A 144 -40.58 23.21 14.60
C ALA A 144 -41.09 22.66 15.94
N GLN A 145 -40.25 21.96 16.70
CA GLN A 145 -40.59 21.45 18.03
C GLN A 145 -40.94 22.61 18.98
N VAL A 146 -40.14 23.68 19.02
CA VAL A 146 -40.43 24.86 19.84
C VAL A 146 -41.79 25.48 19.48
N LEU A 147 -42.12 25.61 18.19
CA LEU A 147 -43.43 26.10 17.76
C LEU A 147 -44.57 25.19 18.23
N THR A 148 -44.39 23.86 18.16
CA THR A 148 -45.40 22.91 18.65
C THR A 148 -45.57 22.98 20.17
N GLU A 149 -44.49 23.05 20.95
CA GLU A 149 -44.55 23.20 22.41
C GLU A 149 -45.26 24.50 22.81
N ASN A 150 -44.99 25.61 22.11
CA ASN A 150 -45.67 26.88 22.35
C ASN A 150 -47.17 26.85 22.00
N ALA A 151 -47.59 25.99 21.06
CA ALA A 151 -48.99 25.85 20.68
C ALA A 151 -49.79 24.95 21.65
N LYS A 152 -49.15 24.00 22.35
CA LYS A 152 -49.82 23.05 23.25
C LYS A 152 -50.68 23.71 24.33
N PRO A 153 -50.23 24.75 25.07
CA PRO A 153 -51.04 25.35 26.13
C PRO A 153 -52.40 25.88 25.67
N LYS A 154 -52.44 26.49 24.47
CA LYS A 154 -53.71 26.97 23.89
C LYS A 154 -54.66 25.84 23.57
N LEU A 155 -54.12 24.72 23.07
CA LEU A 155 -54.90 23.54 22.73
C LEU A 155 -55.46 22.87 23.99
N ILE A 156 -54.65 22.77 25.04
CA ILE A 156 -55.06 22.29 26.37
C ILE A 156 -56.15 23.19 26.96
N ALA A 157 -55.98 24.51 26.93
CA ALA A 157 -56.98 25.45 27.45
C ALA A 157 -58.32 25.33 26.72
N ARG A 158 -58.30 25.19 25.39
CA ARG A 158 -59.50 24.95 24.59
C ARG A 158 -60.17 23.62 24.95
N GLN A 159 -59.39 22.54 25.08
CA GLN A 159 -59.92 21.23 25.46
C GLN A 159 -60.54 21.27 26.87
N THR A 160 -59.89 21.94 27.82
CA THR A 160 -60.39 22.10 29.19
C THR A 160 -61.73 22.84 29.20
N SER A 161 -61.84 23.96 28.48
CA SER A 161 -63.11 24.70 28.36
C SER A 161 -64.23 23.87 27.72
N GLN A 162 -63.91 23.03 26.73
CA GLN A 162 -64.91 22.15 26.12
C GLN A 162 -65.39 21.06 27.07
N ILE A 163 -64.50 20.53 27.89
CA ILE A 163 -64.83 19.55 28.93
C ILE A 163 -65.76 20.17 29.96
N ASP A 164 -65.44 21.38 30.44
CA ASP A 164 -66.27 22.12 31.40
C ASP A 164 -67.67 22.44 30.84
N ASP A 165 -67.75 22.90 29.59
CA ASP A 165 -69.03 23.16 28.94
C ASP A 165 -69.87 21.89 28.81
N ASN A 166 -69.25 20.76 28.44
CA ASN A 166 -69.93 19.47 28.35
C ASN A 166 -70.44 19.00 29.72
N LEU A 167 -69.62 19.13 30.78
CA LEU A 167 -70.02 18.85 32.16
C LEU A 167 -71.21 19.70 32.59
N ARG A 168 -71.20 21.00 32.24
CA ARG A 168 -72.29 21.92 32.57
C ARG A 168 -73.58 21.59 31.83
N ILE A 169 -73.50 21.24 30.54
CA ILE A 169 -74.64 20.78 29.75
C ILE A 169 -75.21 19.49 30.35
N GLU A 170 -74.35 18.56 30.76
CA GLU A 170 -74.78 17.32 31.40
C GLU A 170 -75.47 17.58 32.74
N ALA A 171 -74.90 18.43 33.59
CA ALA A 171 -75.53 18.85 34.85
C ALA A 171 -76.90 19.51 34.62
N ALA A 172 -77.03 20.36 33.61
CA ALA A 172 -78.30 20.99 33.24
C ALA A 172 -79.33 19.97 32.73
N LYS A 173 -78.93 18.99 31.91
CA LYS A 173 -79.80 17.89 31.46
C LYS A 173 -80.31 17.06 32.64
N VAL A 174 -79.44 16.72 33.59
CA VAL A 174 -79.82 16.00 34.82
C VAL A 174 -80.82 16.84 35.62
N THR A 175 -80.52 18.12 35.86
CA THR A 175 -81.38 19.03 36.62
C THR A 175 -82.74 19.23 35.95
N GLN A 176 -82.77 19.42 34.63
CA GLN A 176 -84.02 19.53 33.87
C GLN A 176 -84.85 18.24 33.96
N SER A 177 -84.21 17.07 33.92
CA SER A 177 -84.91 15.79 34.09
C SER A 177 -85.53 15.67 35.50
N VAL A 178 -84.82 16.12 36.53
CA VAL A 178 -85.34 16.20 37.91
C VAL A 178 -86.50 17.19 38.01
N GLN A 179 -86.37 18.38 37.42
CA GLN A 179 -87.40 19.42 37.41
C GLN A 179 -88.63 19.01 36.61
N PHE A 180 -88.47 18.30 35.48
CA PHE A 180 -89.58 17.70 34.75
C PHE A 180 -90.31 16.66 35.60
N GLY A 181 -89.58 15.83 36.38
CA GLY A 181 -90.18 14.92 37.35
C GLY A 181 -91.04 15.64 38.39
N TYR A 182 -90.57 16.80 38.88
CA TYR A 182 -91.33 17.63 39.81
C TYR A 182 -92.53 18.36 39.17
N CYS A 183 -92.37 18.92 37.96
CA CYS A 183 -93.38 19.78 37.32
C CYS A 183 -94.45 19.02 36.51
N THR A 184 -94.21 17.78 36.11
CA THR A 184 -95.22 16.96 35.42
C THR A 184 -96.28 16.36 36.35
N GLY A 185 -96.21 16.67 37.65
CA GLY A 185 -97.31 16.47 38.59
C GLY A 185 -97.58 15.01 38.92
N GLY A 186 -97.07 14.55 40.07
CA GLY A 186 -97.70 13.45 40.82
C GLY A 186 -96.89 12.17 41.04
N LEU A 187 -95.56 12.19 41.01
CA LEU A 187 -94.76 11.07 41.51
C LEU A 187 -93.68 11.57 42.48
N ASP A 188 -93.81 11.19 43.75
CA ASP A 188 -92.75 11.36 44.75
C ASP A 188 -91.47 10.70 44.24
N ILE A 189 -90.40 11.49 44.12
CA ILE A 189 -89.08 10.97 43.74
C ILE A 189 -88.62 10.05 44.88
N PRO A 190 -88.38 8.76 44.63
CA PRO A 190 -87.88 7.85 45.66
C PRO A 190 -86.61 8.41 46.29
N GLU A 191 -86.51 8.38 47.63
CA GLU A 191 -85.41 9.01 48.40
C GLU A 191 -84.02 8.61 47.90
N GLU A 192 -83.88 7.37 47.40
CA GLU A 192 -82.64 6.86 46.83
C GLU A 192 -82.19 7.64 45.59
N ILE A 193 -83.10 7.99 44.68
CA ILE A 193 -82.77 8.75 43.47
C ILE A 193 -82.41 10.20 43.83
N MET A 194 -83.13 10.78 44.79
CA MET A 194 -82.82 12.13 45.29
C MET A 194 -81.42 12.20 45.92
N LYS A 195 -81.02 11.16 46.67
CA LYS A 195 -79.70 11.05 47.28
C LYS A 195 -78.60 10.92 46.22
N LEU A 196 -78.83 10.10 45.20
CA LEU A 196 -77.89 9.86 44.10
C LEU A 196 -77.69 11.11 43.22
N VAL A 197 -78.77 11.89 43.02
CA VAL A 197 -78.71 13.18 42.33
C VAL A 197 -77.95 14.21 43.16
N LYS A 198 -78.19 14.30 44.47
CA LYS A 198 -77.46 15.21 45.36
C LYS A 198 -75.97 14.88 45.42
N GLU A 199 -75.60 13.60 45.54
CA GLU A 199 -74.20 13.16 45.49
C GLU A 199 -73.54 13.48 44.15
N LYS A 200 -74.25 13.32 43.03
CA LYS A 200 -73.72 13.71 41.71
C LYS A 200 -73.50 15.22 41.59
N ILE A 201 -74.41 16.05 42.10
CA ILE A 201 -74.28 17.51 42.08
C ILE A 201 -73.09 17.94 42.95
N GLU A 202 -72.97 17.41 44.18
CA GLU A 202 -71.85 17.73 45.07
C GLU A 202 -70.48 17.31 44.51
N ASN A 203 -70.41 16.18 43.82
CA ASN A 203 -69.15 15.71 43.22
C ASN A 203 -68.73 16.54 41.99
N ILE A 204 -69.68 17.12 41.27
CA ILE A 204 -69.40 18.06 40.17
C ILE A 204 -68.86 19.39 40.74
N GLU A 205 -69.46 19.92 41.81
CA GLU A 205 -69.03 21.19 42.43
C GLU A 205 -67.64 21.10 43.11
N LYS A 206 -67.21 19.90 43.55
CA LYS A 206 -65.89 19.67 44.14
C LYS A 206 -64.77 19.43 43.12
N SER A 207 -65.10 19.29 41.84
CA SER A 207 -64.15 18.94 40.77
C SER A 207 -63.83 20.11 39.82
N SER A 208 -64.44 21.29 40.02
CA SER A 208 -64.03 22.59 39.45
C SER A 208 -63.07 23.33 40.39
#